data_AF-E2CSD3-F1
#
_entry.id   AF-E2CSD3-F1
#
_cell.length_a   1.000
_cell.length_b   1.000
_cell.length_c   1.000
_cell.angle_alpha   90.00
_cell.angle_beta   90.00
_cell.angle_gamma   90.00
#
_symmetry.space_group_name_H-M   'P 1'
#
loop_
_entity.id
_entity.type
_entity.pdbx_description
1 polymer ?
#
loop_
_entity_poly.entity_id
_entity_poly.type
_entity_poly.pdbx_seq_one_letter_code
_entity_poly.pdbx_strand_id
1 'polypeptide(L)'
;MSTAKAIEKRGRKSGHVRSPNIAFSTKLAGIAAFKKALIEQYGEAVRRSKKGGRRVSFRVDVDPEAGAQTITVVEEQPGAAAEGFPVEQVGEPDADLKAALREARARGKKRVSEIVAADDMLTAEAFADLLGVSRVTVNSRRQNGQLLGIDGAKRGFRFPAWQLDDDGRPFEALPELQQILGGSAWAVYRFLVTPQSGLNGLTGLDALRSKKPDEVIEAAKGIAHGDFR
;
A
#
# COMPACT_ATOMS: atom_id res chain seq x y z
N MET A 1 -13.96 -4.30 84.77
CA MET A 1 -12.67 -3.70 84.36
C MET A 1 -11.95 -4.72 83.50
N SER A 2 -11.13 -4.47 82.49
CA SER A 2 -10.78 -3.31 81.63
C SER A 2 -9.55 -3.81 80.83
N THR A 3 -9.45 -3.52 79.53
CA THR A 3 -8.18 -3.25 78.77
C THR A 3 -6.97 -4.22 78.86
N ALA A 4 -6.25 -4.62 77.80
CA ALA A 4 -6.24 -4.34 76.35
C ALA A 4 -5.51 -5.55 75.65
N LYS A 5 -4.82 -5.54 74.48
CA LYS A 5 -4.35 -4.54 73.49
C LYS A 5 -4.13 -5.24 72.12
N ALA A 6 -3.92 -4.46 71.05
CA ALA A 6 -3.59 -4.94 69.69
C ALA A 6 -2.13 -5.47 69.55
N ILE A 7 -1.78 -6.24 68.51
CA ILE A 7 -1.23 -5.82 67.18
C ILE A 7 -0.93 -7.13 66.39
N GLU A 8 -1.04 -7.31 65.06
CA GLU A 8 -1.55 -6.57 63.88
C GLU A 8 -2.04 -7.57 62.81
N LYS A 9 -2.71 -7.14 61.72
CA LYS A 9 -2.83 -7.90 60.44
C LYS A 9 -3.12 -6.94 59.26
N ARG A 10 -2.24 -6.88 58.25
CA ARG A 10 -2.39 -5.97 57.08
C ARG A 10 -3.21 -6.60 55.95
N GLY A 11 -4.49 -6.21 55.86
CA GLY A 11 -5.31 -6.42 54.66
C GLY A 11 -5.08 -5.30 53.63
N ARG A 12 -4.57 -5.64 52.44
CA ARG A 12 -4.38 -4.70 51.32
C ARG A 12 -5.73 -4.40 50.66
N LYS A 13 -6.37 -3.27 51.00
CA LYS A 13 -7.60 -2.82 50.33
C LYS A 13 -7.32 -2.39 48.88
N SER A 14 -8.07 -2.94 47.94
CA SER A 14 -8.22 -2.35 46.60
C SER A 14 -9.25 -1.21 46.65
N GLY A 15 -8.91 -0.05 46.11
CA GLY A 15 -9.79 1.12 46.06
C GLY A 15 -10.53 1.20 44.74
N HIS A 16 -11.83 0.89 44.72
CA HIS A 16 -12.65 0.99 43.52
C HIS A 16 -13.02 2.46 43.24
N VAL A 17 -12.25 3.12 42.37
CA VAL A 17 -12.52 4.51 41.96
C VAL A 17 -13.62 4.54 40.90
N ARG A 18 -14.79 5.01 41.32
CA ARG A 18 -16.01 5.05 40.50
C ARG A 18 -16.03 6.32 39.64
N SER A 19 -15.58 6.23 38.38
CA SER A 19 -15.68 7.32 37.41
C SER A 19 -17.15 7.59 37.04
N PRO A 20 -17.60 8.88 36.98
CA PRO A 20 -18.99 9.21 36.67
C PRO A 20 -19.24 9.19 35.15
N ASN A 21 -19.60 8.03 34.60
CA ASN A 21 -20.12 7.94 33.24
C ASN A 21 -21.48 8.64 33.14
N ILE A 22 -21.51 9.82 32.51
CA ILE A 22 -22.76 10.56 32.24
C ILE A 22 -23.42 9.96 30.98
N ALA A 23 -24.14 8.85 31.17
CA ALA A 23 -24.86 8.16 30.11
C ALA A 23 -26.25 8.80 29.88
N PHE A 24 -26.36 9.70 28.90
CA PHE A 24 -27.66 10.22 28.45
C PHE A 24 -28.34 9.24 27.48
N SER A 25 -29.17 8.35 28.02
CA SER A 25 -30.06 7.50 27.22
C SER A 25 -31.32 8.28 26.84
N THR A 26 -31.33 8.87 25.63
CA THR A 26 -32.50 9.54 25.05
C THR A 26 -33.11 8.70 23.93
N LYS A 27 -34.16 7.95 24.28
CA LYS A 27 -34.98 7.17 23.32
C LYS A 27 -35.56 8.11 22.24
N LEU A 28 -35.60 7.66 20.99
CA LEU A 28 -35.72 8.53 19.81
C LEU A 28 -36.88 9.53 19.86
N ALA A 29 -36.56 10.81 19.62
CA ALA A 29 -37.49 11.87 19.22
C ALA A 29 -37.19 12.35 17.78
N GLY A 30 -37.00 11.40 16.86
CA GLY A 30 -36.77 11.65 15.44
C GLY A 30 -35.34 12.06 15.05
N ILE A 31 -34.99 11.80 13.79
CA ILE A 31 -33.64 12.03 13.21
C ILE A 31 -33.21 13.51 13.33
N ALA A 32 -34.15 14.45 13.28
CA ALA A 32 -33.90 15.88 13.45
C ALA A 32 -33.35 16.23 14.85
N ALA A 33 -33.87 15.61 15.92
CA ALA A 33 -33.38 15.83 17.27
C ALA A 33 -31.97 15.26 17.45
N PHE A 34 -31.68 14.08 16.89
CA PHE A 34 -30.33 13.52 16.89
C PHE A 34 -29.34 14.41 16.12
N LYS A 35 -29.69 14.86 14.92
CA LYS A 35 -28.84 15.75 14.11
C LYS A 35 -28.53 17.06 14.85
N LYS A 36 -29.48 17.61 15.61
CA LYS A 36 -29.26 18.77 16.48
C LYS A 36 -28.28 18.43 17.62
N ALA A 37 -28.52 17.35 18.36
CA ALA A 37 -27.66 16.94 19.48
C ALA A 37 -26.21 16.67 19.02
N LEU A 38 -26.02 16.04 17.87
CA LEU A 38 -24.71 15.80 17.25
C LEU A 38 -23.94 17.10 16.97
N ILE A 39 -24.62 18.11 16.43
CA ILE A 39 -24.03 19.43 16.14
C ILE A 39 -23.71 20.18 17.43
N GLU A 40 -24.57 20.10 18.45
CA GLU A 40 -24.33 20.72 19.76
C GLU A 40 -23.14 20.07 20.50
N GLN A 41 -23.03 18.73 20.46
CA GLN A 41 -21.88 18.00 21.01
C GLN A 41 -20.57 18.30 20.26
N TYR A 42 -20.59 18.35 18.92
CA TYR A 42 -19.42 18.80 18.15
C TYR A 42 -19.02 20.25 18.52
N GLY A 43 -20.00 21.14 18.65
CA GLY A 43 -19.79 22.52 19.08
C GLY A 43 -19.24 22.64 20.51
N GLU A 44 -19.49 21.69 21.40
CA GLU A 44 -18.85 21.61 22.71
C GLU A 44 -17.45 21.00 22.66
N ALA A 45 -17.25 19.90 21.94
CA ALA A 45 -15.94 19.28 21.75
C ALA A 45 -14.91 20.27 21.17
N VAL A 46 -15.30 21.10 20.19
CA VAL A 46 -14.44 22.17 19.64
C VAL A 46 -14.11 23.25 20.69
N ARG A 47 -15.06 23.62 21.57
CA ARG A 47 -14.80 24.56 22.68
C ARG A 47 -13.87 23.96 23.73
N ARG A 48 -14.06 22.69 24.11
CA ARG A 48 -13.17 21.96 25.03
C ARG A 48 -11.76 21.83 24.45
N SER A 49 -11.63 21.43 23.18
CA SER A 49 -10.36 21.31 22.47
C SER A 49 -9.59 22.65 22.43
N LYS A 50 -10.26 23.75 22.03
CA LYS A 50 -9.65 25.09 22.03
C LYS A 50 -9.22 25.57 23.42
N LYS A 51 -9.98 25.25 24.48
CA LYS A 51 -9.64 25.62 25.87
C LYS A 51 -8.53 24.74 26.47
N GLY A 52 -8.45 23.48 26.08
CA GLY A 52 -7.47 22.51 26.60
C GLY A 52 -6.16 22.40 25.80
N GLY A 53 -6.09 22.99 24.60
CA GLY A 53 -4.92 22.89 23.71
C GLY A 53 -4.66 21.47 23.18
N ARG A 54 -5.67 20.59 23.22
CA ARG A 54 -5.57 19.16 22.90
C ARG A 54 -6.64 18.76 21.91
N ARG A 55 -6.39 17.67 21.16
CA ARG A 55 -7.43 17.04 20.34
C ARG A 55 -8.50 16.41 21.24
N VAL A 56 -9.73 16.40 20.75
CA VAL A 56 -10.88 15.74 21.39
C VAL A 56 -11.62 15.04 20.28
N SER A 57 -11.84 13.74 20.43
CA SER A 57 -12.62 12.91 19.52
C SER A 57 -13.94 12.51 20.20
N PHE A 58 -14.93 12.12 19.40
CA PHE A 58 -16.11 11.42 19.89
C PHE A 58 -16.48 10.36 18.86
N ARG A 59 -17.10 9.28 19.33
CA ARG A 59 -17.54 8.18 18.48
C ARG A 59 -19.06 8.20 18.39
N VAL A 60 -19.59 7.93 17.20
CA VAL A 60 -21.01 7.72 16.96
C VAL A 60 -21.16 6.30 16.47
N ASP A 61 -21.72 5.44 17.32
CA ASP A 61 -22.07 4.08 16.95
C ASP A 61 -23.54 4.04 16.55
N VAL A 62 -23.82 3.38 15.42
CA VAL A 62 -25.13 3.33 14.74
C VAL A 62 -25.54 1.87 14.62
N ASP A 63 -26.50 1.46 15.45
CA ASP A 63 -27.07 0.12 15.45
C ASP A 63 -28.21 0.02 14.41
N PRO A 64 -28.26 -1.03 13.57
CA PRO A 64 -29.26 -1.18 12.52
C PRO A 64 -30.60 -1.78 12.98
N GLU A 65 -30.65 -2.50 14.11
CA GLU A 65 -31.89 -3.11 14.63
C GLU A 65 -32.53 -2.22 15.69
N ALA A 66 -31.73 -1.67 16.61
CA ALA A 66 -32.14 -0.68 17.58
C ALA A 66 -31.65 0.70 17.12
N GLY A 67 -32.50 1.47 16.42
CA GLY A 67 -32.14 2.76 15.81
C GLY A 67 -31.68 3.91 16.75
N ALA A 68 -31.27 3.62 17.97
CA ALA A 68 -30.60 4.52 18.89
C ALA A 68 -29.14 4.74 18.46
N GLN A 69 -28.84 5.95 18.00
CA GLN A 69 -27.47 6.36 17.66
C GLN A 69 -26.81 6.93 18.92
N THR A 70 -25.73 6.30 19.39
CA THR A 70 -25.09 6.67 20.66
C THR A 70 -23.85 7.51 20.41
N ILE A 71 -23.84 8.74 20.89
CA ILE A 71 -22.67 9.63 20.87
C ILE A 71 -21.90 9.42 22.17
N THR A 72 -20.77 8.71 22.10
CA THR A 72 -19.86 8.59 23.24
C THR A 72 -18.73 9.61 23.08
N VAL A 73 -18.69 10.59 23.98
CA VAL A 73 -17.56 11.53 24.07
C VAL A 73 -16.37 10.78 24.67
N VAL A 74 -15.44 10.41 23.80
CA VAL A 74 -14.18 9.75 24.19
C VAL A 74 -13.19 10.85 24.54
N GLU A 75 -13.18 11.29 25.80
CA GLU A 75 -12.05 12.06 26.30
C GLU A 75 -10.82 11.16 26.29
N GLU A 76 -9.87 11.44 25.37
CA GLU A 76 -8.56 10.79 25.30
C GLU A 76 -7.78 11.06 26.60
N GLN A 77 -8.00 10.22 27.61
CA GLN A 77 -7.16 10.19 28.79
C GLN A 77 -5.73 9.83 28.35
N PRO A 78 -4.72 10.66 28.64
CA PRO A 78 -3.34 10.40 28.23
C PRO A 78 -2.79 9.21 29.04
N GLY A 79 -2.98 8.02 28.49
CA GLY A 79 -2.72 6.72 29.14
C GLY A 79 -3.60 5.58 28.59
N ALA A 80 -4.80 5.87 28.07
CA ALA A 80 -5.70 4.86 27.51
C ALA A 80 -5.20 4.20 26.20
N ALA A 81 -4.13 4.72 25.60
CA ALA A 81 -3.44 4.12 24.46
C ALA A 81 -2.56 2.90 24.83
N ALA A 82 -2.45 2.53 26.11
CA ALA A 82 -1.56 1.46 26.59
C ALA A 82 -2.00 0.03 26.22
N GLU A 83 -3.23 -0.18 25.75
CA GLU A 83 -3.70 -1.46 25.20
C GLU A 83 -3.84 -1.46 23.66
N GLY A 84 -3.35 -0.40 23.00
CA GLY A 84 -2.95 -0.49 21.60
C GLY A 84 -1.59 -1.20 21.49
N PHE A 85 -1.37 -1.98 20.42
CA PHE A 85 -0.04 -2.52 20.12
C PHE A 85 0.98 -1.37 20.14
N PRO A 86 2.09 -1.47 20.91
CA PRO A 86 3.05 -0.39 21.02
C PRO A 86 3.73 -0.17 19.67
N VAL A 87 3.31 0.88 18.96
CA VAL A 87 3.94 1.31 17.71
C VAL A 87 5.27 1.94 18.06
N GLU A 88 6.31 1.10 18.07
CA GLU A 88 7.69 1.52 18.30
C GLU A 88 8.06 2.59 17.29
N GLN A 89 8.42 3.78 17.79
CA GLN A 89 8.82 4.89 16.94
C GLN A 89 10.23 4.60 16.40
N VAL A 90 10.27 3.90 15.26
CA VAL A 90 11.49 3.67 14.48
C VAL A 90 12.13 5.02 14.23
N GLY A 91 13.30 5.24 14.86
CA GLY A 91 14.05 6.48 14.73
C GLY A 91 14.60 6.67 13.32
N GLU A 92 15.44 7.69 13.14
CA GLU A 92 16.20 7.79 11.89
C GLU A 92 17.01 6.50 11.66
N PRO A 93 16.98 5.91 10.45
CA PRO A 93 17.73 4.69 10.18
C PRO A 93 19.22 4.94 10.42
N ASP A 94 19.90 3.98 11.05
CA ASP A 94 21.29 4.11 11.45
C ASP A 94 22.26 4.21 10.25
N ALA A 95 23.53 4.46 10.54
CA ALA A 95 24.58 4.62 9.53
C ALA A 95 24.78 3.36 8.68
N ASP A 96 24.60 2.17 9.26
CA ASP A 96 24.87 0.88 8.61
C ASP A 96 23.72 0.49 7.69
N LEU A 97 22.47 0.70 8.10
CA LEU A 97 21.29 0.58 7.24
C LEU A 97 21.32 1.62 6.10
N LYS A 98 21.70 2.88 6.39
CA LYS A 98 21.94 3.91 5.36
C LYS A 98 23.03 3.46 4.37
N ALA A 99 24.11 2.85 4.84
CA ALA A 99 25.19 2.33 4.01
C ALA A 99 24.79 1.11 3.16
N ALA A 100 24.11 0.12 3.76
CA ALA A 100 23.63 -1.09 3.09
C ALA A 100 22.60 -0.76 1.99
N LEU A 101 21.66 0.16 2.25
CA LEU A 101 20.71 0.63 1.25
C LEU A 101 21.38 1.43 0.13
N ARG A 102 22.48 2.16 0.40
CA ARG A 102 23.29 2.82 -0.64
C ARG A 102 23.99 1.78 -1.52
N GLU A 103 24.56 0.73 -0.93
CA GLU A 103 25.26 -0.32 -1.66
C GLU A 103 24.28 -1.16 -2.50
N ALA A 104 23.14 -1.55 -1.94
CA ALA A 104 22.07 -2.25 -2.67
C ALA A 104 21.58 -1.45 -3.90
N ARG A 105 21.40 -0.13 -3.76
CA ARG A 105 21.06 0.76 -4.88
C ARG A 105 22.20 0.84 -5.92
N ALA A 106 23.46 0.82 -5.49
CA ALA A 106 24.60 0.79 -6.41
C ALA A 106 24.66 -0.52 -7.21
N ARG A 107 24.48 -1.67 -6.56
CA ARG A 107 24.36 -2.99 -7.24
C ARG A 107 23.20 -3.01 -8.22
N GLY A 108 22.02 -2.50 -7.83
CA GLY A 108 20.85 -2.38 -8.70
C GLY A 108 21.11 -1.49 -9.93
N LYS A 109 21.71 -0.30 -9.73
CA LYS A 109 22.07 0.61 -10.84
C LYS A 109 23.09 -0.02 -11.80
N LYS A 110 24.08 -0.77 -11.29
CA LYS A 110 25.01 -1.53 -12.12
C LYS A 110 24.25 -2.56 -12.96
N ARG A 111 23.38 -3.37 -12.34
CA ARG A 111 22.62 -4.41 -13.05
C ARG A 111 21.69 -3.84 -14.12
N VAL A 112 21.04 -2.70 -13.84
CA VAL A 112 20.28 -1.94 -14.85
C VAL A 112 21.16 -1.52 -16.03
N SER A 113 22.38 -1.02 -15.78
CA SER A 113 23.30 -0.63 -16.86
C SER A 113 23.88 -1.81 -17.65
N GLU A 114 24.01 -2.99 -17.04
CA GLU A 114 24.36 -4.24 -17.73
C GLU A 114 23.22 -4.69 -18.64
N ILE A 115 21.99 -4.77 -18.12
CA ILE A 115 20.80 -5.17 -18.85
C ILE A 115 20.57 -4.27 -20.08
N VAL A 116 20.58 -2.94 -19.89
CA VAL A 116 20.30 -1.95 -20.95
C VAL A 116 21.46 -1.80 -21.96
N ALA A 117 22.55 -2.54 -21.78
CA ALA A 117 23.70 -2.59 -22.68
C ALA A 117 23.86 -3.93 -23.43
N ALA A 118 22.92 -4.88 -23.27
CA ALA A 118 22.90 -6.12 -24.04
C ALA A 118 22.53 -5.88 -25.53
N ASP A 119 22.94 -6.78 -26.42
CA ASP A 119 22.78 -6.60 -27.87
C ASP A 119 21.31 -6.66 -28.34
N ASP A 120 20.41 -7.28 -27.57
CA ASP A 120 18.96 -7.28 -27.80
C ASP A 120 18.29 -5.93 -27.45
N MET A 121 18.99 -5.02 -26.76
CA MET A 121 18.46 -3.72 -26.35
C MET A 121 18.65 -2.68 -27.46
N LEU A 122 17.75 -2.71 -28.44
CA LEU A 122 17.81 -1.82 -29.60
C LEU A 122 17.49 -0.36 -29.25
N THR A 123 18.04 0.57 -30.03
CA THR A 123 17.69 2.00 -29.94
C THR A 123 16.29 2.25 -30.50
N ALA A 124 15.70 3.41 -30.20
CA ALA A 124 14.43 3.86 -30.79
C ALA A 124 14.46 4.04 -32.32
N GLU A 125 15.63 3.86 -32.95
CA GLU A 125 15.92 4.06 -34.36
C GLU A 125 16.03 2.68 -35.02
N ALA A 126 16.97 1.84 -34.56
CA ALA A 126 17.09 0.44 -35.00
C ALA A 126 15.81 -0.39 -34.77
N PHE A 127 15.05 -0.12 -33.69
CA PHE A 127 13.76 -0.76 -33.45
C PHE A 127 12.62 -0.20 -34.33
N ALA A 128 12.79 1.01 -34.88
CA ALA A 128 11.87 1.58 -35.85
C ALA A 128 12.13 1.00 -37.25
N ASP A 129 13.40 0.86 -37.62
CA ASP A 129 13.85 0.20 -38.84
C ASP A 129 13.38 -1.27 -38.87
N LEU A 130 13.57 -2.01 -37.77
CA LEU A 130 13.10 -3.40 -37.60
C LEU A 130 11.58 -3.56 -37.78
N LEU A 131 10.80 -2.56 -37.39
CA LEU A 131 9.34 -2.55 -37.53
C LEU A 131 8.85 -1.92 -38.86
N GLY A 132 9.73 -1.36 -39.69
CA GLY A 132 9.34 -0.63 -40.89
C GLY A 132 8.50 0.64 -40.62
N VAL A 133 8.67 1.28 -39.46
CA VAL A 133 7.90 2.47 -39.04
C VAL A 133 8.80 3.64 -38.64
N SER A 134 8.23 4.82 -38.39
CA SER A 134 9.02 5.95 -37.89
C SER A 134 9.39 5.80 -36.40
N ARG A 135 10.54 6.37 -36.01
CA ARG A 135 10.93 6.53 -34.60
C ARG A 135 9.89 7.27 -33.74
N VAL A 136 9.08 8.15 -34.35
CA VAL A 136 7.94 8.81 -33.69
C VAL A 136 6.82 7.80 -33.40
N THR A 137 6.51 6.93 -34.36
CA THR A 137 5.56 5.82 -34.22
C THR A 137 5.98 4.86 -33.09
N VAL A 138 7.27 4.51 -33.00
CA VAL A 138 7.83 3.70 -31.91
C VAL A 138 7.61 4.37 -30.55
N ASN A 139 7.94 5.66 -30.40
CA ASN A 139 7.71 6.34 -29.13
C ASN A 139 6.23 6.54 -28.80
N SER A 140 5.36 6.74 -29.79
CA SER A 140 3.90 6.80 -29.61
C SER A 140 3.34 5.46 -29.11
N ARG A 141 3.66 4.35 -29.78
CA ARG A 141 3.29 2.99 -29.32
C ARG A 141 3.82 2.69 -27.92
N ARG A 142 5.04 3.13 -27.58
CA ARG A 142 5.58 3.03 -26.21
C ARG A 142 4.75 3.83 -25.19
N GLN A 143 4.32 5.05 -25.52
CA GLN A 143 3.47 5.87 -24.65
C GLN A 143 2.08 5.25 -24.45
N ASN A 144 1.59 4.51 -25.44
CA ASN A 144 0.30 3.80 -25.41
C ASN A 144 0.40 2.38 -24.77
N GLY A 145 1.56 1.98 -24.21
CA GLY A 145 1.77 0.64 -23.65
C GLY A 145 1.90 -0.50 -24.68
N GLN A 146 1.86 -0.19 -25.99
CA GLN A 146 1.96 -1.16 -27.09
C GLN A 146 3.40 -1.57 -27.42
N LEU A 147 4.40 -0.88 -26.85
CA LEU A 147 5.80 -1.26 -26.91
C LEU A 147 6.45 -1.12 -25.54
N LEU A 148 7.34 -2.06 -25.23
CA LEU A 148 8.17 -2.07 -24.04
C LEU A 148 9.43 -1.25 -24.31
N GLY A 149 9.49 -0.04 -23.75
CA GLY A 149 10.65 0.84 -23.80
C GLY A 149 11.24 1.04 -22.40
N ILE A 150 12.43 0.48 -22.19
CA ILE A 150 13.15 0.45 -20.91
C ILE A 150 14.07 1.67 -20.79
N ASP A 151 13.95 2.42 -19.70
CA ASP A 151 14.87 3.51 -19.35
C ASP A 151 16.12 2.98 -18.64
N GLY A 152 17.28 3.59 -18.91
CA GLY A 152 18.56 3.17 -18.34
C GLY A 152 19.31 4.29 -17.64
N ALA A 153 20.52 3.97 -17.17
CA ALA A 153 21.41 4.96 -16.53
C ALA A 153 21.94 6.05 -17.50
N LYS A 154 21.67 5.93 -18.81
CA LYS A 154 21.94 6.94 -19.86
C LYS A 154 20.60 7.43 -20.42
N ARG A 155 20.53 8.71 -20.82
CA ARG A 155 19.30 9.35 -21.33
C ARG A 155 18.74 8.61 -22.56
N GLY A 156 17.42 8.35 -22.54
CA GLY A 156 16.69 7.69 -23.61
C GLY A 156 16.19 6.30 -23.21
N PHE A 157 15.51 5.63 -24.14
CA PHE A 157 14.98 4.28 -23.96
C PHE A 157 15.78 3.25 -24.74
N ARG A 158 15.61 1.98 -24.39
CA ARG A 158 15.91 0.80 -25.20
C ARG A 158 14.70 -0.08 -25.36
N PHE A 159 14.65 -0.79 -26.48
CA PHE A 159 13.53 -1.63 -26.88
C PHE A 159 14.05 -3.06 -27.04
N PRO A 160 13.74 -3.98 -26.12
CA PRO A 160 14.17 -5.36 -26.23
C PRO A 160 13.62 -5.98 -27.52
N ALA A 161 14.49 -6.52 -28.38
CA ALA A 161 14.10 -7.10 -29.66
C ALA A 161 13.14 -8.28 -29.52
N TRP A 162 13.27 -9.06 -28.43
CA TRP A 162 12.41 -10.21 -28.13
C TRP A 162 10.95 -9.87 -27.85
N GLN A 163 10.56 -8.59 -27.76
CA GLN A 163 9.15 -8.21 -27.53
C GLN A 163 8.28 -8.42 -28.78
N LEU A 164 8.89 -8.78 -29.90
CA LEU A 164 8.25 -9.20 -31.14
C LEU A 164 8.05 -10.71 -31.15
N ASP A 165 6.92 -11.14 -31.72
CA ASP A 165 6.64 -12.54 -32.07
C ASP A 165 7.35 -12.97 -33.36
N ASP A 166 7.12 -14.23 -33.77
CA ASP A 166 7.72 -14.82 -34.97
C ASP A 166 7.23 -14.15 -36.28
N ASP A 167 6.10 -13.43 -36.24
CA ASP A 167 5.55 -12.62 -37.34
C ASP A 167 6.11 -11.18 -37.33
N GLY A 168 7.05 -10.86 -36.42
CA GLY A 168 7.67 -9.54 -36.27
C GLY A 168 6.80 -8.50 -35.57
N ARG A 169 5.72 -8.92 -34.89
CA ARG A 169 4.71 -8.03 -34.29
C ARG A 169 4.91 -7.95 -32.77
N PRO A 170 4.74 -6.79 -32.12
CA PRO A 170 4.78 -6.70 -30.67
C PRO A 170 3.69 -7.57 -30.04
N PHE A 171 4.04 -8.37 -29.01
CA PHE A 171 3.08 -9.25 -28.34
C PHE A 171 1.82 -8.48 -27.88
N GLU A 172 0.65 -8.96 -28.29
CA GLU A 172 -0.64 -8.29 -28.05
C GLU A 172 -1.00 -8.14 -26.55
N ALA A 173 -0.40 -8.97 -25.68
CA ALA A 173 -0.53 -8.89 -24.22
C ALA A 173 0.20 -7.68 -23.58
N LEU A 174 1.13 -7.00 -24.28
CA LEU A 174 1.94 -5.92 -23.69
C LEU A 174 1.14 -4.75 -23.06
N PRO A 175 0.03 -4.26 -23.65
CA PRO A 175 -0.77 -3.20 -23.04
C PRO A 175 -1.51 -3.64 -21.77
N GLU A 176 -1.98 -4.90 -21.69
CA GLU A 176 -2.64 -5.44 -20.49
C GLU A 176 -1.61 -5.72 -19.39
N LEU A 177 -0.46 -6.31 -19.73
CA LEU A 177 0.64 -6.49 -18.80
C LEU A 177 1.15 -5.16 -18.22
N GLN A 178 1.20 -4.09 -19.03
CA GLN A 178 1.53 -2.76 -18.50
C GLN A 178 0.44 -2.20 -17.57
N GLN A 179 -0.84 -2.51 -17.78
CA GLN A 179 -1.91 -2.11 -16.86
C GLN A 179 -1.85 -2.90 -15.54
N ILE A 180 -1.75 -4.22 -15.61
CA ILE A 180 -1.68 -5.12 -14.44
C ILE A 180 -0.45 -4.81 -13.58
N LEU A 181 0.71 -4.60 -14.20
CA LEU A 181 1.99 -4.35 -13.50
C LEU A 181 2.26 -2.85 -13.27
N GLY A 182 1.20 -2.06 -13.06
CA GLY A 182 1.26 -0.70 -12.51
C GLY A 182 1.93 0.34 -13.41
N GLY A 183 1.86 0.19 -14.73
CA GLY A 183 2.49 1.08 -15.73
C GLY A 183 4.01 0.96 -15.79
N SER A 184 4.63 0.04 -15.05
CA SER A 184 6.08 -0.05 -14.96
C SER A 184 6.66 -0.97 -16.04
N ALA A 185 7.27 -0.37 -17.08
CA ALA A 185 8.02 -1.11 -18.10
C ALA A 185 9.11 -2.01 -17.47
N TRP A 186 9.74 -1.59 -16.38
CA TRP A 186 10.68 -2.41 -15.61
C TRP A 186 10.04 -3.58 -14.87
N ALA A 187 8.76 -3.49 -14.46
CA ALA A 187 8.03 -4.62 -13.89
C ALA A 187 7.67 -5.65 -14.98
N VAL A 188 7.11 -5.19 -16.11
CA VAL A 188 6.80 -6.06 -17.27
C VAL A 188 8.07 -6.74 -17.79
N TYR A 189 9.18 -6.02 -17.92
CA TYR A 189 10.48 -6.60 -18.28
C TYR A 189 10.86 -7.76 -17.35
N ARG A 190 10.92 -7.51 -16.03
CA ARG A 190 11.33 -8.53 -15.05
C ARG A 190 10.38 -9.72 -15.05
N PHE A 191 9.08 -9.48 -15.13
CA PHE A 191 8.08 -10.55 -15.20
C PHE A 191 8.30 -11.44 -16.43
N LEU A 192 8.48 -10.84 -17.61
CA LEU A 192 8.66 -11.58 -18.85
C LEU A 192 9.98 -12.37 -18.90
N VAL A 193 11.11 -11.81 -18.42
CA VAL A 193 12.43 -12.49 -18.49
C VAL A 193 12.76 -13.42 -17.31
N THR A 194 11.93 -13.46 -16.26
CA THR A 194 12.18 -14.29 -15.06
C THR A 194 11.24 -15.50 -15.06
N PRO A 195 11.70 -16.69 -14.64
CA PRO A 195 10.82 -17.83 -14.32
C PRO A 195 9.69 -17.45 -13.35
N GLN A 196 8.46 -17.89 -13.64
CA GLN A 196 7.29 -17.65 -12.78
C GLN A 196 6.72 -18.97 -12.27
N SER A 197 6.38 -19.04 -10.97
CA SER A 197 5.75 -20.24 -10.38
C SER A 197 4.39 -20.52 -11.01
N GLY A 198 3.58 -19.48 -11.23
CA GLY A 198 2.31 -19.56 -11.97
C GLY A 198 2.41 -19.98 -13.44
N LEU A 199 3.62 -20.06 -14.01
CA LEU A 199 3.90 -20.58 -15.36
C LEU A 199 4.69 -21.92 -15.31
N ASN A 200 4.60 -22.66 -14.20
CA ASN A 200 5.32 -23.92 -13.98
C ASN A 200 6.86 -23.78 -14.09
N GLY A 201 7.40 -22.60 -13.79
CA GLY A 201 8.83 -22.29 -13.91
C GLY A 201 9.29 -21.84 -15.30
N LEU A 202 8.40 -21.71 -16.28
CA LEU A 202 8.69 -21.02 -17.53
C LEU A 202 8.81 -19.51 -17.31
N THR A 203 9.51 -18.82 -18.21
CA THR A 203 9.47 -17.35 -18.26
C THR A 203 8.18 -16.87 -18.95
N GLY A 204 7.79 -15.62 -18.70
CA GLY A 204 6.66 -15.02 -19.42
C GLY A 204 6.88 -14.97 -20.94
N LEU A 205 8.13 -14.86 -21.41
CA LEU A 205 8.44 -14.91 -22.85
C LEU A 205 8.22 -16.29 -23.46
N ASP A 206 8.60 -17.37 -22.77
CA ASP A 206 8.44 -18.73 -23.28
C ASP A 206 6.95 -19.09 -23.39
N ALA A 207 6.13 -18.66 -22.43
CA ALA A 207 4.69 -18.83 -22.46
C ALA A 207 3.99 -17.96 -23.53
N LEU A 208 4.41 -16.70 -23.74
CA LEU A 208 3.91 -15.87 -24.86
C LEU A 208 4.25 -16.50 -26.23
N ARG A 209 5.49 -16.96 -26.43
CA ARG A 209 5.93 -17.66 -27.65
C ARG A 209 5.18 -18.98 -27.87
N SER A 210 4.87 -19.69 -26.78
CA SER A 210 4.01 -20.89 -26.79
C SER A 210 2.53 -20.58 -27.07
N LYS A 211 2.18 -19.34 -27.41
CA LYS A 211 0.82 -18.85 -27.73
C LYS A 211 -0.19 -19.10 -26.60
N LYS A 212 0.27 -18.90 -25.35
CA LYS A 212 -0.52 -18.99 -24.10
C LYS A 212 -0.65 -17.60 -23.43
N PRO A 213 -1.24 -16.58 -24.07
CA PRO A 213 -1.34 -15.25 -23.48
C PRO A 213 -2.13 -15.25 -22.16
N ASP A 214 -3.22 -16.02 -22.08
CA ASP A 214 -4.11 -16.05 -20.92
C ASP A 214 -3.39 -16.53 -19.64
N GLU A 215 -2.54 -17.56 -19.75
CA GLU A 215 -1.72 -18.06 -18.65
C GLU A 215 -0.73 -16.98 -18.14
N VAL A 216 -0.16 -16.20 -19.07
CA VAL A 216 0.75 -15.10 -18.76
C VAL A 216 0.02 -13.93 -18.10
N ILE A 217 -1.20 -13.63 -18.53
CA ILE A 217 -2.05 -12.60 -17.94
C ILE A 217 -2.49 -12.98 -16.52
N GLU A 218 -2.92 -14.22 -16.28
CA GLU A 218 -3.30 -14.67 -14.93
C GLU A 218 -2.08 -14.76 -13.98
N ALA A 219 -0.92 -15.20 -14.47
CA ALA A 219 0.32 -15.15 -13.68
C ALA A 219 0.72 -13.71 -13.30
N ALA A 220 0.55 -12.74 -14.21
CA ALA A 220 0.78 -11.33 -13.91
C ALA A 220 -0.20 -10.77 -12.88
N LYS A 221 -1.49 -11.16 -12.95
CA LYS A 221 -2.51 -10.78 -11.97
C LYS A 221 -2.18 -11.32 -10.58
N GLY A 222 -1.75 -12.58 -10.48
CA GLY A 222 -1.30 -13.16 -9.21
C GLY A 222 -0.19 -12.33 -8.54
N ILE A 223 0.83 -11.97 -9.31
CA ILE A 223 1.94 -11.13 -8.84
C ILE A 223 1.48 -9.73 -8.43
N ALA A 224 0.54 -9.13 -9.17
CA ALA A 224 -0.02 -7.81 -8.84
C ALA A 224 -0.85 -7.80 -7.54
N HIS A 225 -1.53 -8.90 -7.22
CA HIS A 225 -2.28 -9.05 -5.97
C HIS A 225 -1.42 -9.53 -4.78
N GLY A 226 -0.21 -10.04 -5.03
CA GLY A 226 0.66 -10.64 -4.00
C GLY A 226 0.40 -12.13 -3.74
N ASP A 227 -0.25 -12.83 -4.68
CA ASP A 227 -0.49 -14.28 -4.65
C ASP A 227 0.81 -15.07 -4.93
N PHE A 228 1.74 -15.05 -3.97
CA PHE A 228 2.95 -15.86 -4.02
C PHE A 228 2.63 -17.34 -3.73
N ARG A 229 2.32 -18.10 -4.78
CA ARG A 229 2.24 -19.58 -4.78
C ARG A 229 3.54 -20.19 -5.30
#